data_AF-A0A6L9FGM5-F1
#
_entry.id   AF-A0A6L9FGM5-F1
#
_cell.length_a   1.000
_cell.length_b   1.000
_cell.length_c   1.000
_cell.angle_alpha   90.00
_cell.angle_beta   90.00
_cell.angle_gamma   90.00
#
_symmetry.space_group_name_H-M   'P 1'
#
loop_
_entity.id
_entity.type
_entity.pdbx_description
1 polymer ?
#
loop_
_entity_poly.entity_id
_entity_poly.type
_entity_poly.pdbx_seq_one_letter_code
_entity_poly.pdbx_strand_id
1 'polypeptide(L)'
;MHKKLLISLTAAGLIVSCSLYYAQAPQESVSLEGHKVGEAPDFASIQDVTTRKHQFFSYLKPGIALENQRILKERIRLESIDKKYRSSQLTDEDTEYAKRLGKLYDTELPAQGVDENWLADMLHRVDVIPEALVLTQAANESAWGTSRFARAANNYFGQWCYTTGCGLVPSQRPDGMTHQVKKFRSAQQSIHGYFMNVNRNQAYHDLREIRYQLHKRGDDLLSLDAAMAMSEGLTKYSERGQQYVNDLRAMMRHNEPYWIEE
;
A
#
# COMPACT_ATOMS: atom_id res chain seq x y z
N MET A 1 19.73 -44.90 68.24
CA MET A 1 20.57 -44.33 67.18
C MET A 1 19.69 -43.91 66.01
N HIS A 2 19.71 -42.61 65.70
CA HIS A 2 18.92 -41.96 64.66
C HIS A 2 19.18 -42.52 63.25
N LYS A 3 18.13 -42.60 62.43
CA LYS A 3 18.16 -42.13 61.04
C LYS A 3 16.73 -41.81 60.57
N LYS A 4 16.54 -40.55 60.19
CA LYS A 4 15.33 -39.95 59.64
C LYS A 4 15.12 -40.49 58.21
N LEU A 5 13.89 -40.87 57.84
CA LEU A 5 13.52 -41.12 56.46
C LEU A 5 12.61 -39.98 55.98
N LEU A 6 12.99 -39.37 54.88
CA LEU A 6 12.41 -38.17 54.28
C LEU A 6 11.04 -38.45 53.64
N ILE A 7 10.11 -37.55 53.92
CA ILE A 7 8.81 -37.42 53.25
C ILE A 7 9.06 -36.80 51.86
N SER A 8 8.59 -37.46 50.81
CA SER A 8 8.58 -36.91 49.45
C SER A 8 7.15 -36.50 49.11
N LEU A 9 6.89 -35.18 49.05
CA LEU A 9 5.64 -34.62 48.51
C LEU A 9 5.62 -34.81 46.99
N THR A 10 4.61 -35.49 46.46
CA THR A 10 4.24 -35.41 45.04
C THR A 10 3.33 -34.21 44.83
N ALA A 11 3.85 -33.17 44.16
CA ALA A 11 3.06 -32.01 43.74
C ALA A 11 2.14 -32.42 42.58
N ALA A 12 0.83 -32.29 42.80
CA ALA A 12 -0.18 -32.43 41.75
C ALA A 12 -0.11 -31.23 40.79
N GLY A 13 -0.11 -31.52 39.49
CA GLY A 13 0.04 -30.54 38.42
C GLY A 13 -1.14 -29.60 38.29
N LEU A 14 -0.83 -28.32 38.10
CA LEU A 14 -1.72 -27.29 37.57
C LEU A 14 -1.13 -26.84 36.23
N ILE A 15 -1.50 -27.53 35.14
CA ILE A 15 -1.29 -27.05 33.76
C ILE A 15 -2.67 -26.75 33.19
N VAL A 16 -3.34 -25.73 33.73
CA VAL A 16 -4.54 -25.15 33.12
C VAL A 16 -4.48 -23.64 33.41
N SER A 17 -3.72 -22.89 32.62
CA SER A 17 -3.88 -21.44 32.60
C SER A 17 -3.31 -20.73 31.38
N CYS A 18 -2.43 -21.35 30.57
CA CYS A 18 -1.89 -20.65 29.40
C CYS A 18 -2.85 -20.62 28.20
N SER A 19 -3.69 -21.65 28.01
CA SER A 19 -4.53 -21.77 26.81
C SER A 19 -5.77 -20.86 26.81
N LEU A 20 -6.20 -20.36 27.97
CA LEU A 20 -7.32 -19.42 28.08
C LEU A 20 -6.88 -17.96 27.95
N TYR A 21 -5.60 -17.66 28.19
CA TYR A 21 -5.08 -16.29 28.04
C TYR A 21 -4.91 -15.86 26.58
N TYR A 22 -4.71 -16.79 25.65
CA TYR A 22 -4.59 -16.48 24.23
C TYR A 22 -5.94 -16.32 23.50
N ALA A 23 -7.07 -16.63 24.15
CA ALA A 23 -8.37 -16.65 23.50
C ALA A 23 -9.06 -15.28 23.38
N GLN A 24 -8.43 -14.18 23.85
CA GLN A 24 -9.12 -12.90 23.99
C GLN A 24 -8.19 -11.67 23.97
N ALA A 25 -7.12 -11.70 23.20
CA ALA A 25 -6.47 -10.44 22.80
C ALA A 25 -7.37 -9.78 21.73
N PRO A 26 -7.93 -8.58 21.97
CA PRO A 26 -8.59 -7.82 20.93
C PRO A 26 -7.54 -7.53 19.86
N GLN A 27 -7.79 -7.95 18.62
CA GLN A 27 -7.02 -7.49 17.49
C GLN A 27 -7.30 -5.99 17.37
N GLU A 28 -6.36 -5.15 17.81
CA GLU A 28 -6.41 -3.71 17.60
C GLU A 28 -6.56 -3.48 16.09
N SER A 29 -7.76 -3.08 15.67
CA SER A 29 -7.99 -2.72 14.29
C SER A 29 -7.21 -1.44 14.04
N VAL A 30 -6.16 -1.50 13.22
CA VAL A 30 -5.47 -0.32 12.68
C VAL A 30 -6.54 0.66 12.22
N SER A 31 -6.68 1.76 12.94
CA SER A 31 -7.61 2.81 12.57
C SER A 31 -7.01 3.49 11.34
N LEU A 32 -7.47 3.08 10.16
CA LEU A 32 -7.03 3.67 8.89
C LEU A 32 -7.45 5.14 8.74
N GLU A 33 -7.81 5.90 9.79
CA GLU A 33 -8.33 7.27 9.71
C GLU A 33 -7.37 8.26 9.05
N GLY A 34 -7.48 8.36 7.73
CA GLY A 34 -6.74 9.30 6.91
C GLY A 34 -7.53 10.55 6.59
N HIS A 35 -6.81 11.59 6.20
CA HIS A 35 -7.39 12.83 5.70
C HIS A 35 -6.54 13.39 4.57
N LYS A 36 -7.15 14.25 3.77
CA LYS A 36 -6.48 14.86 2.62
C LYS A 36 -5.33 15.74 3.10
N VAL A 37 -4.15 15.51 2.55
CA VAL A 37 -2.98 16.34 2.85
C VAL A 37 -3.10 17.74 2.22
N GLY A 38 -2.65 18.74 2.98
CA GLY A 38 -2.60 20.14 2.57
C GLY A 38 -1.36 20.48 1.74
N GLU A 39 -0.98 21.76 1.75
CA GLU A 39 0.28 22.20 1.13
C GLU A 39 1.49 21.57 1.82
N ALA A 40 2.51 21.25 1.03
CA ALA A 40 3.68 20.58 1.54
C ALA A 40 4.58 21.55 2.32
N PRO A 41 5.21 21.10 3.43
CA PRO A 41 6.32 21.81 4.04
C PRO A 41 7.46 22.04 3.04
N ASP A 42 8.24 23.09 3.24
CA ASP A 42 9.50 23.26 2.50
C ASP A 42 10.58 22.33 3.07
N PHE A 43 10.53 21.06 2.65
CA PHE A 43 11.51 20.05 3.07
C PHE A 43 12.96 20.43 2.74
N ALA A 44 13.19 21.28 1.73
CA ALA A 44 14.54 21.70 1.34
C ALA A 44 15.15 22.69 2.34
N SER A 45 14.33 23.38 3.13
CA SER A 45 14.78 24.27 4.21
C SER A 45 15.27 23.52 5.46
N ILE A 46 14.89 22.23 5.62
CA ILE A 46 15.20 21.41 6.79
C ILE A 46 16.59 20.76 6.61
N GLN A 47 17.57 21.25 7.39
CA GLN A 47 18.96 20.79 7.33
C GLN A 47 19.16 19.42 7.99
N ASP A 48 18.56 19.22 9.17
CA ASP A 48 18.70 17.96 9.90
C ASP A 48 17.95 16.83 9.16
N VAL A 49 18.71 15.79 8.80
CA VAL A 49 18.21 14.69 7.97
C VAL A 49 17.11 13.92 8.70
N THR A 50 17.30 13.63 10.00
CA THR A 50 16.34 12.88 10.80
C THR A 50 15.01 13.62 10.93
N THR A 51 15.06 14.92 11.23
CA THR A 51 13.89 15.81 11.29
C THR A 51 13.18 15.86 9.95
N ARG A 52 13.92 15.98 8.83
CA ARG A 52 13.33 16.00 7.49
C ARG A 52 12.61 14.69 7.16
N LYS A 53 13.22 13.54 7.47
CA LYS A 53 12.60 12.22 7.26
C LYS A 53 11.31 12.10 8.06
N HIS A 54 11.34 12.45 9.35
CA HIS A 54 10.17 12.42 10.21
C HIS A 54 9.05 13.30 9.65
N GLN A 55 9.32 14.58 9.37
CA GLN A 55 8.29 15.48 8.81
C GLN A 55 7.78 15.01 7.45
N PHE A 56 8.64 14.45 6.60
CA PHE A 56 8.24 13.92 5.30
C PHE A 56 7.23 12.76 5.45
N PHE A 57 7.51 11.83 6.35
CA PHE A 57 6.58 10.75 6.65
C PHE A 57 5.28 11.27 7.28
N SER A 58 5.37 12.05 8.36
CA SER A 58 4.19 12.61 9.02
C SER A 58 3.29 13.41 8.07
N TYR A 59 3.87 14.09 7.08
CA TYR A 59 3.11 14.82 6.07
C TYR A 59 2.31 13.90 5.14
N LEU A 60 2.87 12.77 4.69
CA LEU A 60 2.24 11.89 3.71
C LEU A 60 1.32 10.84 4.32
N LYS A 61 1.62 10.37 5.55
CA LYS A 61 0.87 9.30 6.26
C LYS A 61 -0.66 9.48 6.18
N PRO A 62 -1.24 10.65 6.53
CA PRO A 62 -2.70 10.79 6.51
C PRO A 62 -3.33 10.63 5.12
N GLY A 63 -2.63 11.10 4.07
CA GLY A 63 -3.10 10.99 2.69
C GLY A 63 -3.00 9.57 2.14
N ILE A 64 -2.02 8.80 2.60
CA ILE A 64 -1.83 7.38 2.29
C ILE A 64 -2.92 6.54 2.98
N ALA A 65 -3.14 6.77 4.28
CA ALA A 65 -4.23 6.15 5.03
C ALA A 65 -5.58 6.42 4.36
N LEU A 66 -5.83 7.65 3.89
CA LEU A 66 -7.07 8.00 3.19
C LEU A 66 -7.29 7.19 1.90
N GLU A 67 -6.24 6.98 1.10
CA GLU A 67 -6.36 6.16 -0.11
C GLU A 67 -6.57 4.68 0.22
N ASN A 68 -5.87 4.15 1.23
CA ASN A 68 -6.11 2.77 1.70
C ASN A 68 -7.54 2.59 2.24
N GLN A 69 -8.10 3.56 2.97
CA GLN A 69 -9.51 3.52 3.37
C GLN A 69 -10.46 3.47 2.18
N ARG A 70 -10.22 4.30 1.16
CA ARG A 70 -11.02 4.31 -0.06
C ARG A 70 -10.99 2.92 -0.71
N ILE A 71 -9.80 2.36 -0.89
CA ILE A 71 -9.62 1.06 -1.53
C ILE A 71 -10.23 -0.06 -0.70
N LEU A 72 -10.11 -0.03 0.63
CA LEU A 72 -10.73 -1.01 1.52
C LEU A 72 -12.27 -0.99 1.41
N LYS A 73 -12.87 0.20 1.32
CA LYS A 73 -14.32 0.34 1.08
C LYS A 73 -14.71 -0.23 -0.28
N GLU A 74 -13.90 0.01 -1.31
CA GLU A 74 -14.09 -0.58 -2.64
C GLU A 74 -13.98 -2.11 -2.61
N ARG A 75 -12.99 -2.64 -1.88
CA ARG A 75 -12.77 -4.08 -1.68
C ARG A 75 -13.96 -4.75 -1.03
N ILE A 76 -14.43 -4.23 0.11
CA ILE A 76 -15.60 -4.76 0.83
C ILE A 76 -16.82 -4.77 -0.08
N ARG A 77 -17.03 -3.70 -0.86
CA ARG A 77 -18.14 -3.64 -1.81
C ARG A 77 -18.00 -4.68 -2.92
N LEU A 78 -16.79 -4.87 -3.46
CA LEU A 78 -16.50 -5.86 -4.48
C LEU A 78 -16.68 -7.31 -3.98
N GLU A 79 -16.26 -7.62 -2.75
CA GLU A 79 -16.49 -8.93 -2.13
C GLU A 79 -17.98 -9.19 -1.87
N SER A 80 -18.74 -8.16 -1.52
CA SER A 80 -20.21 -8.26 -1.43
C SER A 80 -20.83 -8.58 -2.80
N ILE A 81 -20.32 -7.99 -3.87
CA ILE A 81 -20.74 -8.28 -5.26
C ILE A 81 -20.38 -9.72 -5.64
N ASP A 82 -19.17 -10.20 -5.34
CA ASP A 82 -18.75 -11.59 -5.58
C ASP A 82 -19.70 -12.58 -4.87
N LYS A 83 -19.99 -12.34 -3.58
CA LYS A 83 -20.92 -13.20 -2.81
C LYS A 83 -22.31 -13.24 -3.43
N LYS A 84 -22.85 -12.09 -3.83
CA LYS A 84 -24.17 -11.99 -4.46
C LYS A 84 -24.20 -12.59 -5.87
N TYR A 85 -23.12 -12.45 -6.63
CA TYR A 85 -22.97 -13.11 -7.92
C TYR A 85 -23.07 -14.64 -7.76
N ARG A 86 -22.31 -15.21 -6.81
CA ARG A 86 -22.32 -16.66 -6.52
C ARG A 86 -23.67 -17.18 -6.03
N SER A 87 -24.48 -16.35 -5.36
CA SER A 87 -25.83 -16.71 -4.91
C SER A 87 -26.94 -16.31 -5.89
N SER A 88 -26.62 -15.78 -7.07
CA SER A 88 -27.60 -15.26 -8.04
C SER A 88 -28.52 -14.15 -7.46
N GLN A 89 -27.96 -13.27 -6.64
CA GLN A 89 -28.64 -12.18 -5.92
C GLN A 89 -28.10 -10.78 -6.27
N LEU A 90 -27.46 -10.61 -7.42
CA LEU A 90 -26.99 -9.30 -7.87
C LEU A 90 -28.17 -8.35 -8.11
N THR A 91 -27.99 -7.09 -7.72
CA THR A 91 -28.94 -6.01 -8.03
C THR A 91 -28.41 -5.12 -9.16
N ASP A 92 -29.28 -4.28 -9.71
CA ASP A 92 -28.88 -3.26 -10.68
C ASP A 92 -27.87 -2.27 -10.07
N GLU A 93 -28.02 -1.94 -8.77
CA GLU A 93 -27.07 -1.09 -8.05
C GLU A 93 -25.69 -1.74 -7.95
N ASP A 94 -25.63 -3.06 -7.71
CA ASP A 94 -24.38 -3.81 -7.71
C ASP A 94 -23.71 -3.76 -9.08
N THR A 95 -24.49 -3.94 -10.15
CA THR A 95 -24.00 -3.90 -11.55
C THR A 95 -23.50 -2.51 -11.94
N GLU A 96 -24.23 -1.45 -11.59
CA GLU A 96 -23.80 -0.07 -11.86
C GLU A 96 -22.56 0.33 -11.05
N TYR A 97 -22.45 -0.14 -9.81
CA TYR A 97 -21.23 0.02 -9.03
C TYR A 97 -20.05 -0.71 -9.68
N ALA A 98 -20.23 -1.98 -10.05
CA ALA A 98 -19.22 -2.80 -10.74
C ALA A 98 -18.74 -2.12 -12.02
N LYS A 99 -19.65 -1.59 -12.84
CA LYS A 99 -19.32 -0.83 -14.05
C LYS A 99 -18.44 0.39 -13.78
N ARG A 100 -18.79 1.19 -12.76
CA ARG A 100 -17.98 2.36 -12.37
C ARG A 100 -16.61 1.96 -11.84
N LEU A 101 -16.54 0.93 -11.00
CA LEU A 101 -15.30 0.44 -10.42
C LEU A 101 -14.39 -0.18 -11.50
N GLY A 102 -14.95 -0.97 -12.41
CA GLY A 102 -14.24 -1.54 -13.54
C GLY A 102 -13.59 -0.47 -14.42
N LYS A 103 -14.32 0.62 -14.73
CA LYS A 103 -13.75 1.78 -15.43
C LYS A 103 -12.62 2.45 -14.65
N LEU A 104 -12.73 2.54 -13.33
CA LEU A 104 -11.71 3.17 -12.47
C LEU A 104 -10.38 2.37 -12.46
N TYR A 105 -10.47 1.04 -12.49
CA TYR A 105 -9.32 0.12 -12.45
C TYR A 105 -8.88 -0.42 -13.82
N ASP A 106 -9.35 0.20 -14.92
CA ASP A 106 -9.08 -0.18 -16.31
C ASP A 106 -9.39 -1.68 -16.58
N THR A 107 -10.56 -2.12 -16.12
CA THR A 107 -11.11 -3.48 -16.29
C THR A 107 -12.61 -3.36 -16.53
N GLU A 108 -12.99 -2.99 -17.75
CA GLU A 108 -14.37 -2.72 -18.11
C GLU A 108 -15.26 -3.94 -17.88
N LEU A 109 -16.48 -3.68 -17.39
CA LEU A 109 -17.46 -4.74 -17.16
C LEU A 109 -17.91 -5.32 -18.52
N PRO A 110 -17.94 -6.65 -18.69
CA PRO A 110 -18.45 -7.28 -19.90
C PRO A 110 -19.89 -6.89 -20.21
N ALA A 111 -20.29 -7.00 -21.49
CA ALA A 111 -21.64 -6.65 -21.94
C ALA A 111 -22.74 -7.49 -21.24
N GLN A 112 -22.42 -8.75 -20.91
CA GLN A 112 -23.28 -9.66 -20.17
C GLN A 112 -23.39 -9.34 -18.66
N GLY A 113 -22.63 -8.38 -18.15
CA GLY A 113 -22.59 -8.01 -16.73
C GLY A 113 -21.41 -8.62 -15.98
N VAL A 114 -21.56 -8.73 -14.66
CA VAL A 114 -20.55 -9.34 -13.77
C VAL A 114 -20.43 -10.83 -14.09
N ASP A 115 -19.21 -11.30 -14.30
CA ASP A 115 -18.87 -12.72 -14.44
C ASP A 115 -17.66 -13.10 -13.58
N GLU A 116 -17.35 -14.40 -13.52
CA GLU A 116 -16.28 -14.94 -12.66
C GLU A 116 -14.88 -14.41 -13.06
N ASN A 117 -14.61 -14.21 -14.35
CA ASN A 117 -13.32 -13.72 -14.82
C ASN A 117 -13.14 -12.24 -14.43
N TRP A 118 -14.16 -11.42 -14.63
CA TRP A 118 -14.13 -10.02 -14.22
C TRP A 118 -13.96 -9.88 -12.70
N LEU A 119 -14.65 -10.71 -11.91
CA LEU A 119 -14.50 -10.72 -10.46
C LEU A 119 -13.08 -11.10 -10.04
N ALA A 120 -12.50 -12.13 -10.66
CA ALA A 120 -11.12 -12.54 -10.38
C ALA A 120 -10.12 -11.42 -10.68
N ASP A 121 -10.23 -10.78 -11.84
CA ASP A 121 -9.37 -9.66 -12.24
C ASP A 121 -9.51 -8.47 -11.29
N MET A 122 -10.75 -8.13 -10.92
CA MET A 122 -11.01 -7.01 -10.01
C MET A 122 -10.53 -7.30 -8.59
N LEU A 123 -10.70 -8.51 -8.08
CA LEU A 123 -10.20 -8.92 -6.76
C LEU A 123 -8.67 -9.01 -6.72
N HIS A 124 -8.01 -9.11 -7.88
CA HIS A 124 -6.55 -8.99 -7.98
C HIS A 124 -6.09 -7.52 -7.93
N ARG A 125 -6.88 -6.61 -8.50
CA ARG A 125 -6.59 -5.17 -8.65
C ARG A 125 -6.90 -4.35 -7.40
N VAL A 126 -8.08 -4.57 -6.83
CA VAL A 126 -8.64 -3.74 -5.76
C VAL A 126 -8.21 -4.29 -4.42
N ASP A 127 -7.13 -3.74 -3.87
CA ASP A 127 -6.68 -4.04 -2.52
C ASP A 127 -5.66 -2.99 -2.02
N VAL A 128 -5.46 -2.94 -0.71
CA VAL A 128 -4.60 -1.95 -0.03
C VAL A 128 -3.14 -2.09 -0.44
N ILE A 129 -2.34 -1.06 -0.15
CA ILE A 129 -0.88 -1.08 -0.32
C ILE A 129 -0.25 -0.69 1.02
N PRO A 130 0.69 -1.48 1.56
CA PRO A 130 1.31 -1.20 2.86
C PRO A 130 2.00 0.17 2.88
N GLU A 131 1.76 0.92 3.96
CA GLU A 131 2.24 2.29 4.12
C GLU A 131 3.77 2.40 3.95
N ALA A 132 4.52 1.47 4.58
CA ALA A 132 5.99 1.45 4.52
C ALA A 132 6.50 1.40 3.07
N LEU A 133 5.83 0.66 2.18
CA LEU A 133 6.17 0.60 0.76
C LEU A 133 5.93 1.94 0.08
N VAL A 134 4.75 2.53 0.29
CA VAL A 134 4.35 3.80 -0.34
C VAL A 134 5.26 4.95 0.11
N LEU A 135 5.53 5.07 1.41
CA LEU A 135 6.41 6.10 1.97
C LEU A 135 7.85 5.93 1.50
N THR A 136 8.34 4.70 1.41
CA THR A 136 9.70 4.43 0.92
C THR A 136 9.86 4.79 -0.55
N GLN A 137 8.88 4.44 -1.39
CA GLN A 137 8.89 4.89 -2.79
C GLN A 137 8.79 6.41 -2.89
N ALA A 138 7.90 7.05 -2.12
CA ALA A 138 7.80 8.50 -2.11
C ALA A 138 9.13 9.16 -1.72
N ALA A 139 9.80 8.65 -0.69
CA ALA A 139 11.09 9.17 -0.23
C ALA A 139 12.19 9.02 -1.29
N ASN A 140 12.27 7.85 -1.93
CA ASN A 140 13.23 7.56 -2.99
C ASN A 140 13.01 8.46 -4.21
N GLU A 141 11.79 8.50 -4.73
CA GLU A 141 11.44 9.21 -5.96
C GLU A 141 11.49 10.74 -5.82
N SER A 142 11.19 11.25 -4.61
CA SER A 142 11.12 12.70 -4.37
C SER A 142 12.37 13.29 -3.72
N ALA A 143 13.38 12.46 -3.43
CA ALA A 143 14.51 12.81 -2.56
C ALA A 143 14.03 13.43 -1.24
N TRP A 144 13.15 12.72 -0.52
CA TRP A 144 12.54 13.18 0.73
C TRP A 144 11.81 14.54 0.57
N GLY A 145 11.10 14.71 -0.55
CA GLY A 145 10.33 15.91 -0.88
C GLY A 145 11.14 17.09 -1.42
N THR A 146 12.47 16.98 -1.51
CA THR A 146 13.34 18.11 -1.91
C THR A 146 13.52 18.26 -3.42
N SER A 147 13.18 17.22 -4.20
CA SER A 147 13.33 17.25 -5.65
C SER A 147 12.54 18.39 -6.31
N ARG A 148 13.02 18.86 -7.46
CA ARG A 148 12.31 19.87 -8.27
C ARG A 148 10.90 19.40 -8.64
N PHE A 149 10.72 18.12 -8.95
CA PHE A 149 9.42 17.58 -9.37
C PHE A 149 8.43 17.50 -8.21
N ALA A 150 8.87 17.16 -7.00
CA ALA A 150 8.03 17.25 -5.81
C ALA A 150 7.60 18.70 -5.55
N ARG A 151 8.55 19.64 -5.52
CA ARG A 151 8.26 21.05 -5.19
C ARG A 151 7.45 21.79 -6.25
N ALA A 152 7.76 21.62 -7.53
CA ALA A 152 7.14 22.39 -8.61
C ALA A 152 5.93 21.69 -9.27
N ALA A 153 5.78 20.38 -9.05
CA ALA A 153 4.74 19.58 -9.69
C ALA A 153 3.96 18.67 -8.72
N ASN A 154 4.20 18.75 -7.41
CA ASN A 154 3.62 17.84 -6.41
C ASN A 154 3.83 16.36 -6.76
N ASN A 155 4.85 16.01 -7.55
CA ASN A 155 5.06 14.65 -8.01
C ASN A 155 6.04 13.93 -7.08
N TYR A 156 5.50 13.24 -6.09
CA TYR A 156 6.28 12.54 -5.07
C TYR A 156 6.74 11.15 -5.49
N PHE A 157 6.22 10.64 -6.61
CA PHE A 157 6.38 9.23 -7.01
C PHE A 157 6.99 9.08 -8.41
N GLY A 158 7.54 10.16 -9.00
CA GLY A 158 8.16 10.09 -10.33
C GLY A 158 7.19 9.72 -11.47
N GLN A 159 5.89 9.98 -11.31
CA GLN A 159 4.89 9.52 -12.28
C GLN A 159 5.01 10.24 -13.62
N TRP A 160 5.14 9.48 -14.69
CA TRP A 160 5.17 9.98 -16.07
C TRP A 160 3.78 10.31 -16.61
N CYS A 161 3.74 11.18 -17.61
CA CYS A 161 2.57 11.42 -18.45
C CYS A 161 3.01 11.66 -19.90
N TYR A 162 2.12 11.33 -20.84
CA TYR A 162 2.47 11.21 -22.27
C TYR A 162 1.74 12.23 -23.17
N THR A 163 0.97 13.14 -22.58
CA THR A 163 0.29 14.22 -23.31
C THR A 163 1.13 15.48 -23.24
N THR A 164 1.43 16.13 -24.37
CA THR A 164 2.21 17.37 -24.35
C THR A 164 1.56 18.42 -23.44
N GLY A 165 2.32 18.92 -22.45
CA GLY A 165 1.87 19.92 -21.48
C GLY A 165 1.24 19.36 -20.21
N CYS A 166 1.22 18.04 -20.03
CA CYS A 166 0.71 17.39 -18.82
C CYS A 166 1.63 17.54 -17.59
N GLY A 167 2.87 18.00 -17.79
CA GLY A 167 3.90 17.92 -16.77
C GLY A 167 5.10 18.84 -16.97
N LEU A 168 6.16 18.53 -16.23
CA LEU A 168 7.47 19.16 -16.34
C LEU A 168 8.36 18.31 -17.24
N VAL A 169 9.02 18.95 -18.20
CA VAL A 169 10.02 18.28 -19.04
C VAL A 169 11.28 18.02 -18.20
N PRO A 170 11.82 16.79 -18.19
CA PRO A 170 13.12 16.50 -17.58
C PRO A 170 14.22 17.34 -18.22
N SER A 171 15.12 17.89 -17.41
CA SER A 171 16.24 18.72 -17.93
C SER A 171 17.22 17.92 -18.78
N GLN A 172 17.31 16.59 -18.57
CA GLN A 172 18.15 15.66 -19.32
C GLN A 172 17.27 14.58 -19.95
N ARG A 173 16.39 14.98 -20.88
CA ARG A 173 15.55 14.03 -21.60
C ARG A 173 16.34 13.42 -22.75
N PRO A 174 16.53 12.09 -22.81
CA PRO A 174 17.16 11.44 -23.95
C PRO A 174 16.40 11.74 -25.25
N ASP A 175 17.12 11.82 -26.36
CA ASP A 175 16.51 12.03 -27.68
C ASP A 175 15.48 10.93 -27.98
N GLY A 176 14.31 11.34 -28.48
CA GLY A 176 13.19 10.45 -28.79
C GLY A 176 12.19 10.23 -27.67
N MET A 177 12.49 10.62 -26.42
CA MET A 177 11.51 10.53 -25.32
C MET A 177 10.50 11.69 -25.39
N THR A 178 9.21 11.37 -25.38
CA THR A 178 8.11 12.37 -25.42
C THR A 178 7.41 12.57 -24.07
N HIS A 179 7.67 11.69 -23.10
CA HIS A 179 7.05 11.75 -21.78
C HIS A 179 7.52 12.97 -20.97
N GLN A 180 6.65 13.43 -20.08
CA GLN A 180 6.90 14.49 -19.10
C GLN A 180 6.66 13.95 -17.69
N VAL A 181 7.27 14.56 -16.68
CA VAL A 181 6.96 14.25 -15.28
C VAL A 181 5.63 14.92 -14.93
N LYS A 182 4.62 14.12 -14.62
CA LYS A 182 3.25 14.60 -14.41
C LYS A 182 3.18 15.72 -13.38
N LYS A 183 2.43 16.77 -13.70
CA LYS A 183 2.12 17.85 -12.75
C LYS A 183 0.78 17.55 -12.07
N PHE A 184 0.81 17.47 -10.75
CA PHE A 184 -0.36 17.31 -9.91
C PHE A 184 -0.78 18.63 -9.27
N ARG A 185 -2.09 18.80 -9.10
CA ARG A 185 -2.68 19.98 -8.44
C ARG A 185 -2.39 20.01 -6.94
N SER A 186 -2.17 18.84 -6.32
CA SER A 186 -1.81 18.71 -4.91
C SER A 186 -1.06 17.40 -4.64
N ALA A 187 -0.40 17.31 -3.49
CA ALA A 187 0.21 16.06 -3.03
C ALA A 187 -0.81 14.91 -2.94
N GLN A 188 -2.04 15.17 -2.43
CA GLN A 188 -3.09 14.15 -2.41
C GLN A 188 -3.39 13.58 -3.80
N GLN A 189 -3.40 14.41 -4.85
CA GLN A 189 -3.65 13.92 -6.21
C GLN A 189 -2.48 13.04 -6.72
N SER A 190 -1.25 13.33 -6.28
CA SER A 190 -0.09 12.49 -6.56
C SER A 190 -0.18 11.14 -5.84
N ILE A 191 -0.57 11.13 -4.56
CA ILE A 191 -0.83 9.91 -3.79
C ILE A 191 -1.90 9.07 -4.48
N HIS A 192 -3.06 9.65 -4.77
CA HIS A 192 -4.13 8.97 -5.50
C HIS A 192 -3.65 8.38 -6.84
N GLY A 193 -2.92 9.17 -7.64
CA GLY A 193 -2.38 8.72 -8.92
C GLY A 193 -1.44 7.51 -8.78
N TYR A 194 -0.59 7.51 -7.74
CA TYR A 194 0.31 6.40 -7.45
C TYR A 194 -0.46 5.13 -7.09
N PHE A 195 -1.42 5.22 -6.17
CA PHE A 195 -2.26 4.09 -5.77
C PHE A 195 -2.98 3.46 -6.97
N MET A 196 -3.61 4.30 -7.79
CA MET A 196 -4.30 3.83 -8.99
C MET A 196 -3.31 3.22 -10.00
N ASN A 197 -2.13 3.81 -10.19
CA ASN A 197 -1.11 3.26 -11.09
C ASN A 197 -0.66 1.86 -10.66
N VAL A 198 -0.32 1.66 -9.39
CA VAL A 198 0.10 0.35 -8.85
C VAL A 198 -1.05 -0.67 -8.95
N ASN A 199 -2.28 -0.26 -8.65
CA ASN A 199 -3.42 -1.15 -8.66
C ASN A 199 -4.00 -1.48 -10.05
N ARG A 200 -3.66 -0.72 -11.10
CA ARG A 200 -4.25 -0.93 -12.45
C ARG A 200 -3.26 -1.23 -13.57
N ASN A 201 -2.03 -0.75 -13.48
CA ASN A 201 -1.09 -0.88 -14.59
C ASN A 201 -0.57 -2.32 -14.70
N GLN A 202 -0.53 -2.86 -15.92
CA GLN A 202 -0.04 -4.21 -16.18
C GLN A 202 1.41 -4.43 -15.74
N ALA A 203 2.22 -3.36 -15.73
CA ALA A 203 3.61 -3.42 -15.25
C ALA A 203 3.74 -3.90 -13.79
N TYR A 204 2.70 -3.74 -12.97
CA TYR A 204 2.70 -4.10 -11.55
C TYR A 204 1.84 -5.33 -11.25
N HIS A 205 1.54 -6.14 -12.27
CA HIS A 205 0.82 -7.40 -12.08
C HIS A 205 1.49 -8.29 -11.02
N ASP A 206 2.81 -8.43 -11.05
CA ASP A 206 3.54 -9.31 -10.13
C ASP A 206 3.45 -8.82 -8.67
N LEU A 207 3.45 -7.50 -8.44
CA LEU A 207 3.18 -6.94 -7.11
C LEU A 207 1.79 -7.32 -6.63
N ARG A 208 0.79 -7.21 -7.51
CA ARG A 208 -0.60 -7.54 -7.17
C ARG A 208 -0.79 -9.03 -6.95
N GLU A 209 -0.06 -9.87 -7.67
CA GLU A 209 -0.04 -11.32 -7.45
C GLU A 209 0.52 -11.66 -6.07
N ILE A 210 1.66 -11.08 -5.69
CA ILE A 210 2.23 -11.27 -4.36
C ILE A 210 1.22 -10.84 -3.27
N ARG A 211 0.60 -9.66 -3.44
CA ARG A 211 -0.45 -9.16 -2.54
C ARG A 211 -1.65 -10.10 -2.46
N TYR A 212 -2.13 -10.59 -3.60
CA TYR A 212 -3.26 -11.51 -3.67
C TYR A 212 -2.95 -12.81 -2.90
N GLN A 213 -1.74 -13.36 -3.03
CA GLN A 213 -1.32 -14.54 -2.28
C GLN A 213 -1.20 -14.27 -0.77
N LEU A 214 -0.67 -13.10 -0.37
CA LEU A 214 -0.64 -12.67 1.05
C LEU A 214 -2.07 -12.59 1.61
N HIS A 215 -2.99 -11.94 0.88
CA HIS A 215 -4.39 -11.80 1.29
C HIS A 215 -5.05 -13.17 1.48
N LYS A 216 -4.88 -14.09 0.52
CA LYS A 216 -5.47 -15.44 0.60
C LYS A 216 -4.99 -16.26 1.79
N ARG A 217 -3.76 -16.01 2.27
CA ARG A 217 -3.23 -16.67 3.47
C ARG A 217 -3.72 -16.02 4.77
N GLY A 218 -4.38 -14.87 4.69
CA GLY A 218 -4.79 -14.09 5.85
C GLY A 218 -3.65 -13.27 6.46
N ASP A 219 -2.58 -13.01 5.69
CA ASP A 219 -1.47 -12.19 6.14
C ASP A 219 -1.91 -10.72 6.26
N ASP A 220 -1.35 -9.98 7.22
CA ASP A 220 -1.58 -8.55 7.33
C ASP A 220 -0.89 -7.80 6.17
N LEU A 221 -1.69 -7.31 5.23
CA LEU A 221 -1.23 -6.59 4.04
C LEU A 221 -0.60 -5.24 4.34
N LEU A 222 -0.81 -4.67 5.53
CA LEU A 222 -0.23 -3.39 5.92
C LEU A 222 1.09 -3.53 6.69
N SER A 223 1.46 -4.76 7.04
CA SER A 223 2.72 -5.06 7.73
C SER A 223 3.97 -4.71 6.91
N LEU A 224 5.09 -4.55 7.62
CA LEU A 224 6.40 -4.37 6.99
C LEU A 224 6.79 -5.60 6.15
N ASP A 225 6.45 -6.81 6.58
CA ASP A 225 6.73 -8.03 5.83
C ASP A 225 5.98 -8.08 4.50
N ALA A 226 4.70 -7.67 4.49
CA ALA A 226 3.93 -7.51 3.26
C ALA A 226 4.56 -6.44 2.35
N ALA A 227 5.01 -5.31 2.91
CA ALA A 227 5.72 -4.26 2.17
C ALA A 227 6.98 -4.79 1.48
N MET A 228 7.79 -5.54 2.23
CA MET A 228 9.01 -6.17 1.74
C MET A 228 8.69 -7.20 0.66
N ALA A 229 7.69 -8.06 0.85
CA ALA A 229 7.29 -9.04 -0.15
C ALA A 229 6.79 -8.36 -1.45
N MET A 230 5.84 -7.43 -1.34
CA MET A 230 5.26 -6.72 -2.48
C MET A 230 6.29 -5.91 -3.29
N SER A 231 7.37 -5.45 -2.64
CA SER A 231 8.44 -4.70 -3.34
C SER A 231 9.13 -5.50 -4.45
N GLU A 232 9.14 -6.84 -4.40
CA GLU A 232 9.70 -7.66 -5.49
C GLU A 232 8.95 -7.49 -6.81
N GLY A 233 7.66 -7.13 -6.76
CA GLY A 233 6.86 -6.88 -7.94
C GLY A 233 7.09 -5.50 -8.59
N LEU A 234 8.05 -4.71 -8.10
CA LEU A 234 8.32 -3.34 -8.57
C LEU A 234 9.51 -3.22 -9.54
N THR A 235 10.02 -4.33 -10.08
CA THR A 235 11.16 -4.31 -11.02
C THR A 235 10.92 -3.41 -12.24
N LYS A 236 9.67 -3.24 -12.69
CA LYS A 236 9.30 -2.38 -13.82
C LYS A 236 9.03 -0.92 -13.44
N TYR A 237 9.11 -0.56 -12.15
CA TYR A 237 8.90 0.83 -11.70
C TYR A 237 10.08 1.73 -12.10
N SER A 238 11.30 1.18 -12.14
CA SER A 238 12.54 1.88 -12.44
C SER A 238 13.31 1.14 -13.52
N GLU A 239 13.99 1.88 -14.40
CA GLU A 239 14.94 1.32 -15.38
C GLU A 239 16.08 0.53 -14.70
N ARG A 240 16.32 0.77 -13.40
CA ARG A 240 17.31 0.06 -12.58
C ARG A 240 16.88 -1.37 -12.20
N GLY A 241 15.64 -1.78 -12.49
CA GLY A 241 15.19 -3.16 -12.29
C GLY A 241 15.32 -3.64 -10.84
N GLN A 242 15.93 -4.80 -10.64
CA GLN A 242 16.11 -5.41 -9.32
C GLN A 242 16.95 -4.53 -8.36
N GLN A 243 17.88 -3.72 -8.86
CA GLN A 243 18.68 -2.86 -7.99
C GLN A 243 17.79 -1.83 -7.27
N TYR A 244 16.76 -1.32 -7.95
CA TYR A 244 15.77 -0.45 -7.34
C TYR A 244 15.00 -1.15 -6.21
N VAL A 245 14.57 -2.40 -6.43
CA VAL A 245 13.89 -3.21 -5.40
C VAL A 245 14.79 -3.38 -4.17
N ASN A 246 16.07 -3.70 -4.37
CA ASN A 246 17.03 -3.87 -3.28
C ASN A 246 17.21 -2.58 -2.46
N ASP A 247 17.24 -1.42 -3.11
CA ASP A 247 17.30 -0.12 -2.44
C ASP A 247 16.05 0.14 -1.60
N LEU A 248 14.85 -0.13 -2.14
CA LEU A 248 13.61 0.02 -1.37
C LEU A 248 13.61 -0.87 -0.12
N ARG A 249 14.03 -2.14 -0.25
CA ARG A 249 14.13 -3.07 0.89
C ARG A 249 15.14 -2.59 1.93
N ALA A 250 16.26 -2.00 1.50
CA ALA A 250 17.24 -1.43 2.41
C ALA A 250 16.71 -0.18 3.12
N MET A 251 16.01 0.69 2.40
CA MET A 251 15.35 1.87 2.97
C MET A 251 14.26 1.49 3.97
N MET A 252 13.42 0.50 3.66
CA MET A 252 12.38 0.02 4.58
C MET A 252 12.97 -0.49 5.88
N ARG A 253 14.03 -1.31 5.83
CA ARG A 253 14.74 -1.79 7.04
C ARG A 253 15.37 -0.64 7.83
N HIS A 254 16.04 0.30 7.16
CA HIS A 254 16.73 1.40 7.84
C HIS A 254 15.75 2.38 8.51
N ASN A 255 14.55 2.53 7.94
CA ASN A 255 13.51 3.40 8.48
C ASN A 255 12.47 2.63 9.32
N GLU A 256 12.77 1.38 9.72
CA GLU A 256 11.89 0.53 10.53
C GLU A 256 11.29 1.21 11.77
N PRO A 257 12.04 2.04 12.54
CA PRO A 257 11.46 2.75 13.67
C PRO A 257 10.25 3.62 13.33
N TYR A 258 10.18 4.17 12.11
CA TYR A 258 9.05 5.02 11.69
C TYR A 258 7.78 4.24 11.34
N TRP A 259 7.86 2.91 11.24
CA TRP A 259 6.73 2.02 10.94
C TRP A 259 6.12 1.41 12.19
N ILE A 260 6.89 1.33 13.29
CA ILE A 260 6.49 0.72 14.57
C ILE A 260 6.00 1.78 15.56
N GLU A 261 6.32 3.05 15.34
CA GLU A 261 5.74 4.19 16.07
C GLU A 261 4.27 4.40 15.65
N GLU A 262 3.37 3.62 16.24
CA GLU A 262 1.96 3.97 16.49
C GLU A 262 1.64 3.80 17.99
#